data_AF-A0A172TFS3-F1
#
_entry.id   AF-A0A172TFS3-F1
#
_cell.length_a   1.000
_cell.length_b   1.000
_cell.length_c   1.000
_cell.angle_alpha   90.00
_cell.angle_beta   90.00
_cell.angle_gamma   90.00
#
_symmetry.space_group_name_H-M   'P 1'
#
loop_
_entity.id
_entity.type
_entity.pdbx_description
1 polymer ?
#
loop_
_entity_poly.entity_id
_entity_poly.type
_entity_poly.pdbx_seq_one_letter_code
_entity_poly.pdbx_strand_id
1 'polypeptide(L)' 'MISPLFIAHGSPMMAIEDNACALFLQEYGRTLKPKAIVLFSAHWESGVTTISSSDEVYETK' A
#
# COMPACT_ATOMS: atom_id res chain seq x y z
N MET A 1 12.79 -11.22 -7.47
CA MET A 1 11.80 -10.49 -8.28
C MET A 1 10.58 -10.29 -7.40
N ILE A 2 10.07 -9.06 -7.26
CA ILE A 2 8.89 -8.78 -6.42
C ILE A 2 7.66 -8.92 -7.31
N SER A 3 6.71 -9.76 -6.92
CA SER A 3 5.42 -9.85 -7.61
C SER A 3 4.54 -8.67 -7.22
N PRO A 4 3.77 -8.08 -8.16
CA PRO A 4 2.80 -7.05 -7.81
C PRO A 4 1.75 -7.60 -6.85
N LEU A 5 1.32 -6.79 -5.90
CA LEU A 5 0.24 -7.10 -4.98
C LEU A 5 -1.05 -6.40 -5.41
N PHE A 6 -2.16 -7.13 -5.35
CA PHE A 6 -3.49 -6.56 -5.40
C PHE A 6 -4.12 -6.68 -4.01
N ILE A 7 -4.44 -5.55 -3.39
CA ILE A 7 -4.94 -5.48 -2.01
C ILE A 7 -6.35 -4.90 -2.04
N ALA A 8 -7.29 -5.55 -1.35
CA ALA A 8 -8.64 -5.02 -1.19
C ALA A 8 -8.62 -3.77 -0.29
N HIS A 9 -9.26 -2.68 -0.72
CA HIS A 9 -9.21 -1.38 -0.06
C HIS A 9 -10.55 -0.99 0.63
N GLY A 10 -11.21 -1.96 1.28
CA GLY A 10 -12.49 -1.77 1.96
C GLY A 10 -12.42 -0.80 3.14
N SER A 11 -12.84 -1.22 4.33
CA SER A 11 -12.57 -0.39 5.51
C SER A 11 -11.06 -0.26 5.72
N PRO A 12 -10.49 0.94 5.94
CA PRO A 12 -9.08 1.11 6.29
C PRO A 12 -8.68 0.28 7.52
N MET A 13 -9.65 -0.01 8.40
CA MET A 13 -9.47 -0.86 9.58
C MET A 13 -8.96 -2.25 9.23
N MET A 14 -9.26 -2.77 8.02
CA MET A 14 -8.75 -4.07 7.56
C MET A 14 -7.22 -4.15 7.59
N ALA A 15 -6.50 -3.05 7.39
CA ALA A 15 -5.04 -3.04 7.35
C ALA A 15 -4.40 -2.89 8.75
N ILE A 16 -5.15 -2.52 9.78
CA ILE A 16 -4.61 -2.16 11.10
C ILE A 16 -5.21 -2.94 12.28
N GLU A 17 -6.41 -3.50 12.15
CA GLU A 17 -7.01 -4.35 13.18
C GLU A 17 -6.42 -5.76 13.18
N ASP A 18 -6.59 -6.49 14.29
CA ASP A 18 -6.17 -7.89 14.41
C ASP A 18 -7.05 -8.79 13.52
N ASN A 19 -6.63 -8.92 12.26
CA ASN A 19 -7.30 -9.73 11.26
C ASN A 19 -6.29 -10.28 10.24
N ALA A 20 -6.76 -11.19 9.37
CA ALA A 20 -5.91 -11.88 8.41
C ALA A 20 -5.21 -10.96 7.39
N CYS A 21 -5.85 -9.85 7.00
CA CYS A 21 -5.25 -8.89 6.06
C CYS A 21 -4.07 -8.15 6.72
N ALA A 22 -4.28 -7.61 7.93
CA ALA A 22 -3.24 -6.93 8.68
C ALA A 22 -2.04 -7.85 8.99
N LEU A 23 -2.31 -9.09 9.42
CA LEU A 23 -1.27 -10.09 9.68
C LEU A 23 -0.47 -10.40 8.41
N PHE A 24 -1.15 -10.66 7.28
CA PHE A 24 -0.48 -10.89 6.00
C PHE A 24 0.41 -9.71 5.59
N LEU A 25 -0.11 -8.48 5.66
CA LEU A 25 0.65 -7.28 5.28
C LEU A 25 1.87 -7.07 6.18
N GLN A 26 1.74 -7.30 7.49
CA GLN A 26 2.84 -7.19 8.43
C GLN A 26 3.93 -8.23 8.16
N GLU A 27 3.57 -9.50 7.98
CA GLU A 27 4.52 -10.58 7.70
C GLU A 27 5.19 -10.38 6.34
N TYR A 28 4.41 -10.07 5.31
CA TYR A 28 4.92 -9.84 3.97
C TYR A 28 5.87 -8.65 3.93
N GLY A 29 5.52 -7.53 4.59
CA GLY A 29 6.36 -6.34 4.70
C GLY A 29 7.72 -6.61 5.36
N ARG A 30 7.80 -7.55 6.32
CA ARG A 30 9.08 -7.96 6.94
C ARG A 30 10.01 -8.69 5.98
N THR A 31 9.47 -9.33 4.92
CA THR A 31 10.26 -10.08 3.93
C THR A 31 10.82 -9.21 2.81
N LEU A 32 10.38 -7.95 2.70
CA LEU A 32 10.71 -7.07 1.58
C LEU A 32 11.44 -5.80 2.04
N LYS A 33 12.38 -5.34 1.23
CA LYS A 33 13.04 -4.02 1.38
C LYS A 33 13.14 -3.32 0.02
N PRO A 34 12.01 -2.88 -0.55
CA PRO A 34 12.03 -2.22 -1.85
C PRO A 34 12.69 -0.84 -1.74
N LYS A 35 13.34 -0.39 -2.82
CA LYS A 35 13.88 0.99 -2.91
C LYS A 35 12.78 2.04 -3.09
N ALA A 36 11.63 1.63 -3.62
CA ALA A 36 10.45 2.46 -3.85
C ALA A 36 9.19 1.59 -3.92
N ILE A 37 8.04 2.16 -3.60
CA ILE A 37 6.72 1.56 -3.77
C ILE A 37 5.93 2.44 -4.75
N VAL A 38 5.34 1.82 -5.77
CA VAL A 38 4.41 2.49 -6.68
C VAL A 38 3.00 2.02 -6.32
N LEU A 39 2.12 2.96 -5.98
CA LEU A 39 0.74 2.69 -5.57
C LEU A 39 -0.23 3.06 -6.69
N PHE A 40 -1.17 2.16 -6.95
CA PHE A 40 -2.34 2.41 -7.79
C PHE A 40 -3.57 2.37 -6.88
N SER A 41 -4.33 3.46 -6.83
CA SER A 41 -5.50 3.57 -5.96
C SER A 41 -6.77 3.59 -6.79
N ALA A 42 -7.76 2.78 -6.40
CA ALA A 42 -9.08 2.80 -7.01
C ALA A 42 -9.83 4.13 -6.78
N HIS A 43 -9.41 4.93 -5.80
CA HIS A 43 -10.01 6.23 -5.50
C HIS A 43 -9.31 7.40 -6.20
N TRP A 44 -8.30 7.13 -7.04
CA TRP A 44 -7.60 8.18 -7.75
C TRP A 44 -7.71 7.99 -9.26
N GLU A 45 -8.72 8.67 -9.82
CA GLU A 45 -9.02 8.66 -11.25
C GLU A 45 -8.68 10.01 -11.89
N SER A 46 -8.18 9.97 -13.13
CA SER A 46 -7.88 11.14 -13.94
C SER A 46 -8.02 10.81 -15.42
N GLY A 47 -8.45 11.77 -16.24
CA GLY A 47 -8.58 11.59 -17.70
C GLY A 47 -7.24 11.45 -18.43
N VAL A 48 -6.13 11.73 -17.75
CA VAL A 48 -4.76 11.54 -18.23
C VAL A 48 -3.92 10.88 -17.13
N THR A 49 -2.93 10.09 -17.53
CA THR A 49 -2.01 9.46 -16.57
C THR A 49 -1.37 10.52 -15.69
N THR A 50 -1.64 10.45 -14.39
CA THR A 50 -1.18 11.42 -13.40
C THR A 50 -0.29 10.72 -12.38
N ILE A 51 0.82 11.36 -12.02
CA ILE A 51 1.79 10.85 -11.06
C ILE A 51 1.97 11.92 -9.98
N SER A 52 2.06 11.49 -8.72
CA SER A 52 2.44 12.34 -7.58
C SER A 52 3.54 11.63 -6.80
N SER A 53 4.42 12.43 -6.21
CA SER A 53 5.49 11.99 -5.33
C SER A 53 5.71 13.04 -4.26
N SER A 54 6.10 12.61 -3.06
CA SER A 54 6.56 13.49 -2.00
C SER A 54 7.84 12.91 -1.40
N ASP A 55 8.78 13.78 -1.06
CA ASP A 55 9.98 13.44 -0.30
C ASP A 55 9.72 13.47 1.22
N GLU A 56 8.52 13.85 1.64
CA GLU A 56 8.12 13.87 3.05
C GLU A 56 7.92 12.45 3.60
N VAL A 57 8.35 12.24 4.84
CA VAL A 57 8.08 11.00 5.58
C VAL A 57 6.63 11.02 6.02
N TYR A 58 5.84 10.06 5.53
CA TYR A 58 4.48 9.83 6.02
C TYR A 58 4.52 9.13 7.38
N GLU A 59 4.22 9.86 8.44
CA GLU A 59 4.05 9.31 9.78
C GLU A 59 2.73 8.53 9.87
N THR A 60 2.81 7.22 10.02
CA THR A 60 1.66 6.36 10.35
C THR A 60 1.67 6.12 11.86
N LYS A 61 0.66 6.65 12.57
CA LYS A 61 0.50 6.42 14.02
C LYS A 61 0.21 4.96 14.35
#